data_AF-A0A954R7M8-F1
#
_entry.id   AF-A0A954R7M8-F1
#
_cell.length_a   1.000
_cell.length_b   1.000
_cell.length_c   1.000
_cell.angle_alpha   90.00
_cell.angle_beta   90.00
_cell.angle_gamma   90.00
#
_symmetry.space_group_name_H-M   'P 1'
#
loop_
_entity.id
_entity.type
_entity.pdbx_description
1 polymer ?
#
loop_
_entity_poly.entity_id
_entity_poly.type
_entity_poly.pdbx_seq_one_letter_code
_entity_poly.pdbx_strand_id
1 'polypeptide(L)'
;MHLGGKLEVNSRVPIKNRDDLSMAYTPGVARICTAIFEDPDSAFALTIRRNTVAVVTDGSAVLGLGNIGPSAALPVMEGKAALFKEFGGVDAFPICLDTQDVDEIVNIVKALAPTFGGINLEDISAPRCTEIERRLVEELDIPVFHDDQHGTAIVVLAALTNSLKLVGKSIASIRIVINGAGAAGAAIARLLMASGAADIVVCDRLGAIHPDRDDLNSEKMWLAEHTNPRSLSGELSTVIDNADVFVGVSARDTLKIHDVKR
;
A
#
# COMPACT_ATOMS: atom_id res chain seq x y z
N MET A 1 -21.40 -14.23 -7.96
CA MET A 1 -20.57 -13.38 -7.08
C MET A 1 -20.56 -11.92 -7.53
N HIS A 2 -20.26 -11.60 -8.80
CA HIS A 2 -20.12 -10.19 -9.22
C HIS A 2 -21.43 -9.45 -9.57
N LEU A 3 -22.53 -10.16 -9.84
CA LEU A 3 -23.81 -9.53 -10.17
C LEU A 3 -24.36 -8.82 -8.91
N GLY A 4 -24.48 -7.50 -8.96
CA GLY A 4 -24.96 -6.67 -7.83
C GLY A 4 -23.88 -6.20 -6.87
N GLY A 5 -22.60 -6.45 -7.14
CA GLY A 5 -21.48 -6.07 -6.27
C GLY A 5 -21.23 -7.07 -5.13
N LYS A 6 -20.14 -6.85 -4.38
CA LYS A 6 -19.71 -7.71 -3.26
C LYS A 6 -20.00 -7.12 -1.88
N LEU A 7 -20.50 -5.89 -1.81
CA LEU A 7 -20.72 -5.15 -0.57
C LEU A 7 -22.19 -4.76 -0.43
N GLU A 8 -22.66 -4.73 0.81
CA GLU A 8 -23.95 -4.18 1.20
C GLU A 8 -23.78 -3.34 2.47
N VAL A 9 -24.65 -2.34 2.65
CA VAL A 9 -24.67 -1.51 3.87
C VAL A 9 -25.84 -1.96 4.72
N ASN A 10 -25.52 -2.48 5.91
CA ASN A 10 -26.52 -2.90 6.90
C ASN A 10 -26.51 -1.95 8.10
N SER A 11 -27.70 -1.62 8.60
CA SER A 11 -27.80 -0.86 9.85
C SER A 11 -27.26 -1.68 11.02
N ARG A 12 -26.46 -1.03 11.87
CA ARG A 12 -25.92 -1.63 13.10
C ARG A 12 -26.98 -1.79 14.19
N VAL A 13 -28.05 -1.01 14.12
CA VAL A 13 -29.16 -1.04 15.08
C VAL A 13 -30.48 -1.18 14.29
N PRO A 14 -31.35 -2.14 14.63
CA PRO A 14 -32.65 -2.26 13.98
C PRO A 14 -33.51 -1.01 14.21
N ILE A 15 -34.19 -0.54 13.17
CA ILE A 15 -35.18 0.54 13.26
C ILE A 15 -36.54 -0.08 12.97
N LYS A 16 -37.34 -0.34 14.01
CA LYS A 16 -38.61 -1.09 13.91
C LYS A 16 -39.83 -0.25 14.26
N ASN A 17 -39.63 0.81 15.04
CA ASN A 17 -40.73 1.65 15.54
C ASN A 17 -40.34 3.14 15.54
N ARG A 18 -41.29 3.98 15.97
CA ARG A 18 -41.11 5.43 16.03
C ARG A 18 -40.01 5.87 16.99
N ASP A 19 -39.85 5.18 18.12
CA ASP A 19 -38.86 5.54 19.13
C ASP A 19 -37.44 5.26 18.60
N ASP A 20 -37.23 4.12 17.94
CA ASP A 20 -35.97 3.79 17.25
C ASP A 20 -35.64 4.85 16.19
N LEU A 21 -36.62 5.24 15.37
CA LEU A 21 -36.45 6.27 14.34
C LEU A 21 -36.07 7.61 14.95
N SER A 22 -36.72 7.98 16.06
CA SER A 22 -36.46 9.24 16.75
C SER A 22 -35.06 9.33 17.36
N MET A 23 -34.47 8.18 17.71
CA MET A 23 -33.12 8.07 18.24
C MET A 23 -32.06 7.95 17.14
N ALA A 24 -32.33 7.19 16.08
CA ALA A 24 -31.43 7.03 14.95
C ALA A 24 -31.34 8.31 14.08
N TYR A 25 -32.39 9.12 14.09
CA TYR A 25 -32.47 10.35 13.33
C TYR A 25 -33.08 11.48 14.17
N THR A 26 -34.02 12.25 13.64
CA THR A 26 -34.58 13.40 14.35
C THR A 26 -35.64 13.00 15.37
N PRO A 27 -35.64 13.61 16.58
CA PRO A 27 -34.72 14.67 17.04
C PRO A 27 -33.45 14.16 17.76
N GLY A 28 -33.33 12.87 18.06
CA GLY A 28 -32.30 12.31 18.95
C GLY A 28 -30.86 12.46 18.47
N VAL A 29 -30.63 12.38 17.15
CA VAL A 29 -29.31 12.55 16.53
C VAL A 29 -28.71 13.93 16.80
N ALA A 30 -29.53 14.96 17.03
CA ALA A 30 -29.07 16.32 17.29
C ALA A 30 -28.14 16.39 18.52
N ARG A 31 -28.42 15.60 19.56
CA ARG A 31 -27.57 15.52 20.76
C ARG A 31 -26.17 14.98 20.44
N ILE A 32 -26.08 14.00 19.54
CA ILE A 32 -24.78 13.44 19.11
C ILE A 32 -24.03 14.44 18.25
N CYS A 33 -24.72 15.15 17.34
CA CYS A 33 -24.11 16.23 16.57
C CYS A 33 -23.58 17.36 17.47
N THR A 34 -24.34 17.77 18.48
CA THR A 34 -23.88 18.78 19.47
C THR A 34 -22.66 18.31 20.24
N ALA A 35 -22.65 17.05 20.71
CA ALA A 35 -21.49 16.50 21.41
C ALA A 35 -20.21 16.50 20.54
N ILE A 36 -20.32 16.15 19.25
CA ILE A 36 -19.20 16.18 18.31
C ILE A 36 -18.78 17.62 17.96
N PHE A 37 -19.73 18.56 17.93
CA PHE A 37 -19.41 19.97 17.72
C PHE A 37 -18.63 20.56 18.91
N GLU A 38 -18.97 20.17 20.13
CA GLU A 38 -18.27 20.58 21.36
C GLU A 38 -16.90 19.88 21.50
N ASP A 39 -16.80 18.62 21.09
CA ASP A 39 -15.58 17.81 21.10
C ASP A 39 -15.45 16.99 19.79
N PRO A 40 -14.70 17.46 18.78
CA PRO A 40 -14.54 16.76 17.50
C PRO A 40 -13.97 15.34 17.62
N ASP A 41 -13.16 15.04 18.64
CA ASP A 41 -12.56 13.72 18.82
C ASP A 41 -13.60 12.66 19.18
N SER A 42 -14.71 13.08 19.81
CA SER A 42 -15.85 12.22 20.09
C SER A 42 -16.49 11.62 18.83
N ALA A 43 -16.23 12.16 17.64
CA ALA A 43 -16.64 11.55 16.37
C ALA A 43 -16.11 10.12 16.21
N PHE A 44 -14.92 9.82 16.73
CA PHE A 44 -14.38 8.47 16.70
C PHE A 44 -15.29 7.52 17.50
N ALA A 45 -15.61 7.85 18.75
CA ALA A 45 -16.41 6.99 19.62
C ALA A 45 -17.89 6.89 19.22
N LEU A 46 -18.47 7.99 18.72
CA LEU A 46 -19.91 8.14 18.51
C LEU A 46 -20.38 7.82 17.08
N THR A 47 -19.47 7.53 16.15
CA THR A 47 -19.82 7.26 14.74
C THR A 47 -19.17 5.99 14.22
N ILE A 48 -19.40 5.68 12.94
CA ILE A 48 -18.72 4.58 12.24
C ILE A 48 -17.21 4.83 12.09
N ARG A 49 -16.74 6.09 12.20
CA ARG A 49 -15.34 6.49 12.02
C ARG A 49 -14.35 5.58 12.75
N ARG A 50 -14.68 5.08 13.95
CA ARG A 50 -13.85 4.14 14.72
C ARG A 50 -13.39 2.88 13.99
N ASN A 51 -14.15 2.40 13.00
CA ASN A 51 -13.91 1.11 12.36
C ASN A 51 -13.98 1.17 10.83
N THR A 52 -14.07 2.36 10.24
CA THR A 52 -14.27 2.53 8.81
C THR A 52 -13.00 3.00 8.12
N VAL A 53 -12.59 2.30 7.07
CA VAL A 53 -11.40 2.63 6.26
C VAL A 53 -11.83 2.93 4.82
N ALA A 54 -11.28 3.97 4.21
CA ALA A 54 -11.44 4.21 2.78
C ALA A 54 -10.41 3.40 2.00
N VAL A 55 -10.84 2.58 1.05
CA VAL A 55 -9.95 1.93 0.07
C VAL A 55 -9.94 2.82 -1.18
N VAL A 56 -8.90 3.63 -1.31
CA VAL A 56 -8.80 4.68 -2.33
C VAL A 56 -7.92 4.23 -3.50
N THR A 57 -8.42 4.41 -4.72
CA THR A 57 -7.66 4.16 -5.95
C THR A 57 -8.06 5.17 -7.03
N ASP A 58 -7.20 5.40 -8.02
CA ASP A 58 -7.55 6.04 -9.30
C ASP A 58 -7.61 5.04 -10.47
N GLY A 59 -7.41 3.75 -10.19
CA GLY A 59 -7.41 2.67 -11.18
C GLY A 59 -6.24 2.72 -12.17
N SER A 60 -5.15 3.39 -11.81
CA SER A 60 -4.00 3.57 -12.70
C SER A 60 -2.99 2.41 -12.72
N ALA A 61 -3.08 1.47 -11.76
CA ALA A 61 -2.22 0.30 -11.68
C ALA A 61 -2.95 -0.96 -11.18
N VAL A 62 -4.14 -1.24 -11.72
CA VAL A 62 -4.99 -2.33 -11.22
C VAL A 62 -4.37 -3.70 -11.53
N LEU A 63 -3.93 -4.41 -10.49
CA LEU A 63 -3.36 -5.75 -10.59
C LEU A 63 -2.25 -5.81 -11.68
N GLY A 64 -2.33 -6.80 -12.58
CA GLY A 64 -1.49 -6.89 -13.78
C GLY A 64 -2.10 -6.25 -15.04
N LEU A 65 -3.23 -5.55 -14.90
CA LEU A 65 -3.97 -4.95 -16.02
C LEU A 65 -3.49 -3.53 -16.34
N GLY A 66 -2.85 -2.87 -15.39
CA GLY A 66 -2.33 -1.51 -15.55
C GLY A 66 -3.42 -0.45 -15.40
N ASN A 67 -3.32 0.62 -16.19
CA ASN A 67 -4.27 1.73 -16.12
C ASN A 67 -5.55 1.40 -16.89
N ILE A 68 -6.59 1.01 -16.14
CA ILE A 68 -7.92 0.67 -16.69
C ILE A 68 -9.01 1.63 -16.19
N GLY A 69 -8.62 2.62 -15.38
CA GLY A 69 -9.51 3.64 -14.84
C GLY A 69 -10.34 3.20 -13.64
N PRO A 70 -10.99 4.16 -12.96
CA PRO A 70 -11.62 3.96 -11.65
C PRO A 70 -12.80 3.00 -11.69
N SER A 71 -13.64 3.07 -12.74
CA SER A 71 -14.82 2.21 -12.86
C SER A 71 -14.46 0.73 -13.01
N ALA A 72 -13.38 0.44 -13.76
CA ALA A 72 -12.90 -0.92 -13.94
C ALA A 72 -12.12 -1.43 -12.71
N ALA A 73 -11.58 -0.53 -11.88
CA ALA A 73 -10.94 -0.87 -10.60
C ALA A 73 -11.94 -1.24 -9.49
N LEU A 74 -13.18 -0.72 -9.56
CA LEU A 74 -14.18 -0.88 -8.49
C LEU A 74 -14.40 -2.34 -8.03
N PRO A 75 -14.48 -3.35 -8.92
CA PRO A 75 -14.60 -4.73 -8.47
C PRO A 75 -13.41 -5.22 -7.62
N VAL A 76 -12.20 -4.73 -7.89
CA VAL A 76 -11.01 -5.04 -7.08
C VAL A 76 -11.11 -4.36 -5.71
N MET A 77 -11.50 -3.08 -5.68
CA MET A 77 -11.65 -2.32 -4.43
C MET A 77 -12.74 -2.86 -3.53
N GLU A 78 -13.88 -3.28 -4.09
CA GLU A 78 -14.91 -4.00 -3.35
C GLU A 78 -14.37 -5.33 -2.77
N GLY A 79 -13.50 -6.01 -3.52
CA GLY A 79 -12.85 -7.24 -3.08
C GLY A 79 -11.95 -6.96 -1.89
N LYS A 80 -11.10 -5.92 -1.98
CA LYS A 80 -10.24 -5.46 -0.89
C LYS A 80 -11.04 -5.11 0.36
N ALA A 81 -12.14 -4.38 0.20
CA ALA A 81 -13.03 -4.03 1.30
C ALA A 81 -13.67 -5.27 1.97
N ALA A 82 -14.07 -6.27 1.18
CA ALA A 82 -14.55 -7.54 1.71
C ALA A 82 -13.46 -8.29 2.50
N LEU A 83 -12.20 -8.26 2.05
CA LEU A 83 -11.07 -8.86 2.78
C LEU A 83 -10.79 -8.14 4.11
N PHE A 84 -10.84 -6.80 4.13
CA PHE A 84 -10.77 -6.02 5.37
C PHE A 84 -11.83 -6.45 6.38
N LYS A 85 -13.06 -6.69 5.89
CA LYS A 85 -14.16 -7.12 6.74
C LYS A 85 -13.98 -8.54 7.26
N GLU A 86 -13.69 -9.49 6.38
CA GLU A 86 -13.61 -10.91 6.70
C GLU A 86 -12.43 -11.24 7.62
N PHE A 87 -11.26 -10.66 7.35
CA PHE A 87 -10.03 -11.00 8.08
C PHE A 87 -9.65 -10.01 9.17
N GLY A 88 -10.03 -8.74 9.03
CA GLY A 88 -9.70 -7.69 9.98
C GLY A 88 -10.87 -7.20 10.84
N GLY A 89 -12.11 -7.58 10.52
CA GLY A 89 -13.30 -7.00 11.15
C GLY A 89 -13.52 -5.51 10.84
N VAL A 90 -12.80 -4.97 9.86
CA VAL A 90 -12.79 -3.54 9.50
C VAL A 90 -13.88 -3.25 8.46
N ASP A 91 -14.65 -2.18 8.66
CA ASP A 91 -15.69 -1.76 7.72
C ASP A 91 -15.07 -0.90 6.61
N ALA A 92 -14.47 -1.53 5.61
CA ALA A 92 -13.85 -0.81 4.50
C ALA A 92 -14.85 -0.40 3.43
N PHE A 93 -14.61 0.75 2.77
CA PHE A 93 -15.47 1.27 1.70
C PHE A 93 -14.64 1.67 0.48
N PRO A 94 -14.99 1.21 -0.74
CA PRO A 94 -14.23 1.52 -1.95
C PRO A 94 -14.50 2.95 -2.44
N ILE A 95 -13.44 3.69 -2.74
CA ILE A 95 -13.47 5.05 -3.28
C ILE A 95 -12.58 5.10 -4.52
N CYS A 96 -13.18 4.92 -5.71
CA CYS A 96 -12.49 5.04 -6.98
C CYS A 96 -12.62 6.47 -7.53
N LEU A 97 -11.50 7.18 -7.64
CA LEU A 97 -11.45 8.58 -8.07
C LEU A 97 -11.25 8.69 -9.59
N ASP A 98 -12.09 9.48 -10.25
CA ASP A 98 -11.97 9.77 -11.70
C ASP A 98 -11.04 10.96 -11.96
N THR A 99 -9.87 10.91 -11.34
CA THR A 99 -8.76 11.83 -11.56
C THR A 99 -7.45 11.10 -11.35
N GLN A 100 -6.43 11.49 -12.13
CA GLN A 100 -5.06 11.01 -11.99
C GLN A 100 -4.11 12.18 -11.67
N ASP A 101 -4.66 13.35 -11.32
CA ASP A 101 -3.87 14.47 -10.82
C ASP A 101 -3.52 14.27 -9.34
N VAL A 102 -2.25 14.47 -8.99
CA VAL A 102 -1.76 14.21 -7.63
C VAL A 102 -2.38 15.18 -6.64
N ASP A 103 -2.45 16.47 -6.98
CA ASP A 103 -3.02 17.50 -6.10
C ASP A 103 -4.51 17.26 -5.86
N GLU A 104 -5.24 16.91 -6.93
CA GLU A 104 -6.67 16.62 -6.84
C GLU A 104 -6.94 15.39 -5.98
N ILE A 105 -6.20 14.29 -6.18
CA ILE A 105 -6.34 13.09 -5.34
C ILE A 105 -6.09 13.43 -3.87
N VAL A 106 -4.99 14.12 -3.56
CA VAL A 106 -4.65 14.49 -2.17
C VAL A 106 -5.76 15.35 -1.55
N ASN A 107 -6.24 16.37 -2.28
CA ASN A 107 -7.29 17.26 -1.80
C ASN A 107 -8.62 16.54 -1.57
N ILE A 108 -9.01 15.64 -2.49
CA ILE A 108 -10.24 14.84 -2.34
C ILE A 108 -10.14 13.93 -1.13
N VAL A 109 -9.04 13.18 -0.98
CA VAL A 109 -8.87 12.27 0.16
C VAL A 109 -8.87 13.02 1.48
N LYS A 110 -8.25 14.21 1.53
CA LYS A 110 -8.30 15.09 2.70
C LYS A 110 -9.72 15.54 3.04
N ALA A 111 -10.51 15.92 2.03
CA ALA A 111 -11.90 16.30 2.25
C ALA A 111 -12.77 15.13 2.74
N LEU A 112 -12.42 13.89 2.41
CA LEU A 112 -13.12 12.68 2.85
C LEU A 112 -12.71 12.21 4.26
N ALA A 113 -11.51 12.57 4.73
CA ALA A 113 -10.91 12.10 5.97
C ALA A 113 -11.81 12.19 7.23
N PRO A 114 -12.68 13.21 7.43
CA PRO A 114 -13.57 13.24 8.61
C PRO A 114 -14.48 12.02 8.76
N THR A 115 -14.78 11.30 7.67
CA THR A 115 -15.64 10.11 7.69
C THR A 115 -14.91 8.85 8.17
N PHE A 116 -13.59 8.79 7.95
CA PHE A 116 -12.81 7.56 8.05
C PHE A 116 -11.86 7.58 9.24
N GLY A 117 -11.58 6.39 9.77
CA GLY A 117 -10.54 6.15 10.79
C GLY A 117 -9.18 5.84 10.19
N GLY A 118 -9.09 5.61 8.89
CA GLY A 118 -7.84 5.39 8.16
C GLY A 118 -8.06 5.33 6.64
N ILE A 119 -6.96 5.49 5.89
CA ILE A 119 -6.93 5.45 4.42
C ILE A 119 -6.03 4.32 3.97
N ASN A 120 -6.54 3.44 3.11
CA ASN A 120 -5.78 2.44 2.39
C ASN A 120 -5.66 2.87 0.92
N LEU A 121 -4.47 3.25 0.48
CA LEU A 121 -4.17 3.49 -0.93
C LEU A 121 -3.89 2.16 -1.64
N GLU A 122 -4.51 1.97 -2.81
CA GLU A 122 -4.47 0.70 -3.55
C GLU A 122 -4.38 0.96 -5.06
N ASP A 123 -3.57 0.19 -5.78
CA ASP A 123 -3.55 0.18 -7.26
C ASP A 123 -3.30 1.56 -7.90
N ILE A 124 -2.46 2.40 -7.27
CA ILE A 124 -2.04 3.70 -7.80
C ILE A 124 -0.64 3.57 -8.41
N SER A 125 -0.45 4.09 -9.62
CA SER A 125 0.80 3.95 -10.35
C SER A 125 1.96 4.74 -9.76
N ALA A 126 3.14 4.11 -9.74
CA ALA A 126 4.40 4.79 -9.49
C ALA A 126 4.78 5.71 -10.67
N PRO A 127 5.45 6.86 -10.44
CA PRO A 127 5.95 7.33 -9.14
C PRO A 127 4.92 8.10 -8.29
N ARG A 128 3.74 8.44 -8.84
CA ARG A 128 2.74 9.31 -8.18
C ARG A 128 2.27 8.76 -6.84
N CYS A 129 2.12 7.44 -6.72
CA CYS A 129 1.69 6.78 -5.48
C CYS A 129 2.53 7.19 -4.26
N THR A 130 3.83 7.38 -4.43
CA THR A 130 4.76 7.75 -3.35
C THR A 130 4.56 9.19 -2.92
N GLU A 131 4.34 10.10 -3.87
CA GLU A 131 4.06 11.51 -3.54
C GLU A 131 2.69 11.67 -2.86
N ILE A 132 1.67 10.99 -3.39
CA ILE A 132 0.31 10.96 -2.81
C ILE A 132 0.37 10.45 -1.37
N GLU A 133 1.02 9.31 -1.13
CA GLU A 133 1.16 8.72 0.20
C GLU A 133 1.91 9.66 1.15
N ARG A 134 3.08 10.16 0.75
CA ARG A 134 3.89 11.07 1.59
C ARG A 134 3.08 12.28 2.03
N ARG A 135 2.38 12.92 1.09
CA ARG A 135 1.56 14.10 1.39
C ARG A 135 0.38 13.76 2.28
N LEU A 136 -0.32 12.66 2.02
CA LEU A 136 -1.44 12.26 2.87
C LEU A 136 -0.99 11.90 4.29
N VAL A 137 0.17 11.25 4.46
CA VAL A 137 0.77 10.98 5.78
C VAL A 137 1.14 12.27 6.51
N GLU A 138 1.67 13.27 5.80
CA GLU A 138 2.04 14.57 6.38
C GLU A 138 0.83 15.48 6.68
N GLU A 139 -0.23 15.38 5.89
CA GLU A 139 -1.36 16.32 5.89
C GLU A 139 -2.61 15.78 6.62
N LEU A 140 -2.62 14.51 7.07
CA LEU A 140 -3.75 13.88 7.77
C LEU A 140 -3.42 13.42 9.19
N ASP A 141 -4.40 13.58 10.09
CA ASP A 141 -4.33 13.08 11.48
C ASP A 141 -4.81 11.62 11.62
N ILE A 142 -5.03 10.91 10.52
CA ILE A 142 -5.43 9.50 10.48
C ILE A 142 -4.38 8.66 9.75
N PRO A 143 -4.21 7.37 10.08
CA PRO A 143 -3.24 6.53 9.40
C PRO A 143 -3.55 6.40 7.91
N VAL A 144 -2.49 6.55 7.10
CA VAL A 144 -2.49 6.32 5.65
C VAL A 144 -1.52 5.18 5.37
N PHE A 145 -1.94 4.22 4.56
CA PHE A 145 -1.16 3.03 4.24
C PHE A 145 -1.33 2.67 2.77
N HIS A 146 -0.22 2.55 2.03
CA HIS A 146 -0.25 1.99 0.68
C HIS A 146 0.10 0.50 0.69
N ASP A 147 -0.87 -0.36 0.36
CA ASP A 147 -0.69 -1.81 0.49
C ASP A 147 0.34 -2.39 -0.48
N ASP A 148 0.31 -1.98 -1.75
CA ASP A 148 1.27 -2.46 -2.76
C ASP A 148 2.74 -2.15 -2.39
N GLN A 149 2.97 -1.14 -1.55
CA GLN A 149 4.28 -0.77 -1.04
C GLN A 149 4.58 -1.50 0.26
N HIS A 150 3.90 -1.09 1.34
CA HIS A 150 4.23 -1.49 2.70
C HIS A 150 3.71 -2.89 3.02
N GLY A 151 2.53 -3.26 2.52
CA GLY A 151 1.98 -4.61 2.68
C GLY A 151 2.91 -5.66 2.04
N THR A 152 3.35 -5.40 0.81
CA THR A 152 4.35 -6.23 0.13
C THR A 152 5.64 -6.36 0.93
N ALA A 153 6.19 -5.23 1.42
CA ALA A 153 7.43 -5.23 2.19
C ALA A 153 7.32 -6.03 3.49
N ILE A 154 6.22 -5.87 4.24
CA ILE A 154 5.98 -6.59 5.50
C ILE A 154 5.95 -8.11 5.27
N VAL A 155 5.23 -8.57 4.26
CA VAL A 155 5.13 -10.01 3.95
C VAL A 155 6.47 -10.57 3.46
N VAL A 156 7.22 -9.80 2.66
CA VAL A 156 8.58 -10.20 2.21
C VAL A 156 9.54 -10.32 3.39
N LEU A 157 9.55 -9.36 4.32
CA LEU A 157 10.37 -9.45 5.53
C LEU A 157 10.01 -10.67 6.38
N ALA A 158 8.71 -10.93 6.56
CA ALA A 158 8.25 -12.10 7.31
C ALA A 158 8.69 -13.42 6.67
N ALA A 159 8.53 -13.53 5.34
CA ALA A 159 8.99 -14.69 4.58
C ALA A 159 10.50 -14.88 4.67
N LEU A 160 11.28 -13.81 4.48
CA LEU A 160 12.74 -13.84 4.59
C LEU A 160 13.19 -14.26 5.99
N THR A 161 12.58 -13.70 7.03
CA THR A 161 12.91 -14.03 8.43
C THR A 161 12.76 -15.52 8.71
N ASN A 162 11.69 -16.15 8.19
CA ASN A 162 11.48 -17.58 8.35
C ASN A 162 12.43 -18.42 7.48
N SER A 163 12.68 -18.00 6.24
CA SER A 163 13.65 -18.66 5.35
C SER A 163 15.05 -18.67 5.95
N LEU A 164 15.47 -17.56 6.58
CA LEU A 164 16.78 -17.44 7.22
C LEU A 164 16.96 -18.37 8.40
N LYS A 165 15.90 -18.60 9.19
CA LYS A 165 15.92 -19.61 10.27
C LYS A 165 16.16 -21.02 9.72
N LEU A 166 15.56 -21.36 8.57
CA LEU A 166 15.71 -22.69 7.97
C LEU A 166 17.13 -22.95 7.48
N VAL A 167 17.79 -21.94 6.92
CA VAL A 167 19.17 -22.07 6.38
C VAL A 167 20.25 -21.67 7.39
N GLY A 168 19.86 -21.27 8.61
CA GLY A 168 20.80 -20.89 9.67
C GLY A 168 21.64 -19.63 9.36
N LYS A 169 21.09 -18.68 8.59
CA LYS A 169 21.76 -17.42 8.22
C LYS A 169 21.16 -16.23 8.96
N SER A 170 21.95 -15.16 9.11
CA SER A 170 21.49 -13.88 9.67
C SER A 170 21.19 -12.89 8.55
N ILE A 171 20.18 -12.02 8.73
CA ILE A 171 19.85 -10.97 7.75
C ILE A 171 21.02 -9.99 7.50
N ALA A 172 21.88 -9.80 8.52
CA ALA A 172 23.04 -8.91 8.42
C ALA A 172 24.20 -9.50 7.62
N SER A 173 24.20 -10.82 7.35
CA SER A 173 25.31 -11.53 6.68
C SER A 173 24.98 -12.00 5.27
N ILE A 174 23.77 -11.73 4.78
CA ILE A 174 23.31 -12.19 3.46
C ILE A 174 23.38 -11.09 2.42
N ARG A 175 23.56 -11.50 1.18
CA ARG A 175 23.39 -10.67 0.00
C ARG A 175 22.00 -10.83 -0.59
N ILE A 176 21.30 -9.71 -0.76
CA ILE A 176 19.95 -9.67 -1.30
C ILE A 176 19.97 -8.95 -2.64
N VAL A 177 19.38 -9.56 -3.66
CA VAL A 177 19.12 -8.93 -4.95
C VAL A 177 17.61 -8.76 -5.13
N ILE A 178 17.16 -7.52 -5.28
CA ILE A 178 15.76 -7.18 -5.55
C ILE A 178 15.65 -6.80 -7.02
N ASN A 179 14.83 -7.52 -7.79
CA ASN A 179 14.53 -7.14 -9.16
C ASN A 179 13.18 -6.42 -9.22
N GLY A 180 13.23 -5.14 -9.59
CA GLY A 180 12.12 -4.20 -9.61
C GLY A 180 12.43 -2.98 -8.73
N ALA A 181 12.69 -1.82 -9.35
CA ALA A 181 12.91 -0.54 -8.66
C ALA A 181 11.67 0.36 -8.64
N GLY A 182 10.48 -0.26 -8.59
CA GLY A 182 9.21 0.43 -8.38
C GLY A 182 8.91 0.65 -6.89
N ALA A 183 7.70 1.13 -6.59
CA ALA A 183 7.28 1.45 -5.22
C ALA A 183 7.43 0.26 -4.25
N ALA A 184 7.00 -0.95 -4.66
CA ALA A 184 7.18 -2.18 -3.88
C ALA A 184 8.66 -2.50 -3.60
N GLY A 185 9.51 -2.47 -4.63
CA GLY A 185 10.94 -2.78 -4.49
C GLY A 185 11.68 -1.80 -3.61
N ALA A 186 11.36 -0.50 -3.72
CA ALA A 186 11.90 0.53 -2.84
C ALA A 186 11.47 0.34 -1.38
N ALA A 187 10.18 0.07 -1.14
CA ALA A 187 9.65 -0.21 0.19
C ALA A 187 10.27 -1.48 0.82
N ILE A 188 10.46 -2.55 0.03
CA ILE A 188 11.15 -3.77 0.47
C ILE A 188 12.59 -3.43 0.87
N ALA A 189 13.35 -2.73 0.03
CA ALA A 189 14.74 -2.35 0.33
C ALA A 189 14.82 -1.56 1.65
N ARG A 190 14.00 -0.50 1.80
CA ARG A 190 13.94 0.32 3.01
C ARG A 190 13.66 -0.51 4.27
N LEU A 191 12.64 -1.37 4.22
CA LEU A 191 12.25 -2.17 5.38
C LEU A 191 13.29 -3.25 5.74
N LEU A 192 13.88 -3.89 4.74
CA LEU A 192 14.93 -4.89 4.95
C LEU A 192 16.19 -4.24 5.55
N MET A 193 16.58 -3.06 5.07
CA MET A 193 17.69 -2.28 5.65
C MET A 193 17.40 -1.88 7.10
N ALA A 194 16.19 -1.37 7.38
CA ALA A 194 15.76 -1.06 8.74
C ALA A 194 15.74 -2.31 9.66
N SER A 195 15.60 -3.50 9.07
CA SER A 195 15.66 -4.80 9.76
C SER A 195 17.06 -5.39 9.87
N GLY A 196 18.10 -4.67 9.42
CA GLY A 196 19.51 -5.05 9.57
C GLY A 196 20.15 -5.67 8.33
N ALA A 197 19.48 -5.71 7.17
CA ALA A 197 20.12 -6.12 5.93
C ALA A 197 21.19 -5.08 5.53
N ALA A 198 22.45 -5.50 5.47
CA ALA A 198 23.58 -4.62 5.14
C ALA A 198 23.89 -4.57 3.64
N ASP A 199 23.40 -5.56 2.89
CA ASP A 199 23.83 -5.79 1.53
C ASP A 199 22.65 -6.11 0.60
N ILE A 200 22.12 -5.04 0.01
CA ILE A 200 21.01 -5.10 -0.95
C ILE A 200 21.49 -4.49 -2.26
N VAL A 201 21.16 -5.12 -3.38
CA VAL A 201 21.30 -4.52 -4.72
C VAL A 201 19.93 -4.54 -5.38
N VAL A 202 19.46 -3.38 -5.84
CA VAL A 202 18.20 -3.27 -6.57
C VAL A 202 18.47 -3.14 -8.06
N CYS A 203 17.78 -3.93 -8.87
CA CYS A 203 17.83 -3.87 -10.32
C CYS A 203 16.51 -3.34 -10.89
N ASP A 204 16.58 -2.68 -12.03
CA ASP A 204 15.43 -2.39 -12.87
C ASP A 204 15.65 -2.92 -14.29
N ARG A 205 14.84 -2.46 -15.26
CA ARG A 205 14.91 -2.89 -16.65
C ARG A 205 16.26 -2.61 -17.35
N LEU A 206 17.10 -1.72 -16.80
CA LEU A 206 18.42 -1.38 -17.35
C LEU A 206 19.57 -1.97 -16.50
N GLY A 207 19.25 -2.83 -15.52
CA GLY A 207 20.23 -3.45 -14.63
C GLY A 207 20.30 -2.81 -13.25
N ALA A 208 21.45 -2.96 -12.58
CA ALA A 208 21.66 -2.45 -11.23
C ALA A 208 21.41 -0.93 -11.14
N ILE A 209 20.82 -0.50 -10.03
CA ILE A 209 20.71 0.90 -9.66
C ILE A 209 22.02 1.32 -8.98
N HIS A 210 22.64 2.40 -9.47
CA HIS A 210 23.88 2.97 -8.93
C HIS A 210 23.95 4.47 -9.26
N PRO A 211 24.79 5.26 -8.54
CA PRO A 211 24.81 6.72 -8.66
C PRO A 211 25.18 7.26 -10.05
N ASP A 212 25.98 6.52 -10.84
CA ASP A 212 26.43 6.96 -12.18
C ASP A 212 25.36 6.79 -13.28
N ARG A 213 24.10 6.52 -12.93
CA ARG A 213 22.99 6.44 -13.88
C ARG A 213 22.29 7.80 -14.01
N ASP A 214 22.02 8.20 -15.24
CA ASP A 214 21.34 9.47 -15.54
C ASP A 214 19.80 9.37 -15.57
N ASP A 215 19.24 8.16 -15.45
CA ASP A 215 17.79 7.88 -15.60
C ASP A 215 17.04 7.67 -14.27
N LEU A 216 17.58 8.22 -13.18
CA LEU A 216 17.07 8.01 -11.82
C LEU A 216 16.00 9.05 -11.46
N ASN A 217 14.81 8.57 -11.09
CA ASN A 217 13.82 9.38 -10.40
C ASN A 217 14.15 9.47 -8.90
N SER A 218 13.38 10.21 -8.11
CA SER A 218 13.60 10.39 -6.66
C SER A 218 13.77 9.08 -5.89
N GLU A 219 12.89 8.10 -6.11
CA GLU A 219 12.99 6.80 -5.45
C GLU A 219 14.25 6.02 -5.86
N LYS A 220 14.58 6.02 -7.16
CA LYS A 220 15.78 5.36 -7.65
C LYS A 220 17.07 6.05 -7.18
N MET A 221 17.06 7.38 -7.02
CA MET A 221 18.19 8.12 -6.45
C MET A 221 18.42 7.68 -5.00
N TRP A 222 17.36 7.59 -4.19
CA TRP A 222 17.48 7.05 -2.84
C TRP A 222 18.06 5.63 -2.85
N LEU A 223 17.58 4.75 -3.73
CA LEU A 223 18.13 3.41 -3.89
C LEU A 223 19.61 3.41 -4.29
N ALA A 224 20.02 4.28 -5.21
CA ALA A 224 21.40 4.39 -5.66
C ALA A 224 22.36 4.84 -4.53
N GLU A 225 21.88 5.71 -3.65
CA GLU A 225 22.65 6.26 -2.52
C GLU A 225 22.73 5.30 -1.31
N HIS A 226 21.70 4.47 -1.11
CA HIS A 226 21.54 3.67 0.12
C HIS A 226 21.75 2.17 -0.08
N THR A 227 21.70 1.69 -1.33
CA THR A 227 21.91 0.27 -1.66
C THR A 227 23.18 0.10 -2.49
N ASN A 228 23.46 -1.13 -2.91
CA ASN A 228 24.58 -1.50 -3.76
C ASN A 228 25.96 -1.09 -3.18
N PRO A 229 26.31 -1.55 -1.97
CA PRO A 229 27.57 -1.16 -1.30
C PRO A 229 28.85 -1.59 -2.05
N ARG A 230 28.71 -2.46 -3.06
CA ARG A 230 29.79 -2.93 -3.93
C ARG A 230 29.91 -2.17 -5.24
N SER A 231 29.06 -1.18 -5.49
CA SER A 231 29.02 -0.41 -6.74
C SER A 231 28.94 -1.31 -7.98
N LEU A 232 28.11 -2.36 -7.90
CA LEU A 232 27.88 -3.27 -9.03
C LEU A 232 27.11 -2.55 -10.13
N SER A 233 27.42 -2.87 -11.38
CA SER A 233 26.73 -2.37 -12.56
C SER A 233 26.42 -3.51 -13.53
N GLY A 234 25.49 -3.26 -14.45
CA GLY A 234 25.09 -4.21 -15.49
C GLY A 234 23.81 -5.00 -15.17
N GLU A 235 23.54 -5.96 -16.04
CA GLU A 235 22.31 -6.76 -16.08
C GLU A 235 22.11 -7.66 -14.84
N LEU A 236 20.86 -8.06 -14.59
CA LEU A 236 20.50 -8.95 -13.47
C LEU A 236 21.37 -10.21 -13.39
N SER A 237 21.63 -10.88 -14.53
CA SER A 237 22.46 -12.09 -14.60
C SER A 237 23.91 -11.90 -14.14
N THR A 238 24.42 -10.67 -14.16
CA THR A 238 25.73 -10.32 -13.61
C THR A 238 25.62 -10.01 -12.13
N VAL A 239 24.59 -9.26 -11.74
CA VAL A 239 24.38 -8.75 -10.37
C VAL A 239 23.96 -9.84 -9.40
N ILE A 240 23.33 -10.92 -9.86
CA ILE A 240 22.81 -11.98 -8.99
C ILE A 240 23.86 -13.01 -8.58
N ASP A 241 25.02 -13.04 -9.25
CA ASP A 241 26.09 -13.99 -8.97
C ASP A 241 26.49 -13.97 -7.48
N ASN A 242 26.49 -15.11 -6.79
CA ASN A 242 26.73 -15.22 -5.33
C ASN A 242 25.73 -14.48 -4.42
N ALA A 243 24.49 -14.24 -4.86
CA ALA A 243 23.43 -13.73 -3.98
C ALA A 243 22.84 -14.86 -3.12
N ASP A 244 22.55 -14.59 -1.84
CA ASP A 244 21.87 -15.53 -0.96
C ASP A 244 20.35 -15.52 -1.16
N VAL A 245 19.81 -14.36 -1.55
CA VAL A 245 18.37 -14.13 -1.68
C VAL A 245 18.09 -13.35 -2.95
N PHE A 246 17.09 -13.81 -3.70
CA PHE A 246 16.48 -13.08 -4.81
C PHE A 246 15.02 -12.73 -4.48
N VAL A 247 14.65 -11.46 -4.65
CA VAL A 247 13.28 -10.97 -4.50
C VAL A 247 12.81 -10.40 -5.84
N GLY A 248 11.86 -11.06 -6.49
CA GLY A 248 11.29 -10.62 -7.77
C GLY A 248 9.97 -9.88 -7.58
N VAL A 249 9.95 -8.58 -7.85
CA VAL A 249 8.76 -7.71 -7.89
C VAL A 249 8.74 -6.92 -9.22
N SER A 250 9.02 -7.66 -10.30
CA SER A 250 9.26 -7.15 -11.66
C SER A 250 8.45 -7.90 -12.70
N ALA A 251 8.77 -7.67 -13.98
CA ALA A 251 8.27 -8.47 -15.08
C ALA A 251 8.63 -9.97 -14.95
N ARG A 252 7.76 -10.82 -15.53
CA ARG A 252 7.96 -12.26 -15.70
C ARG A 252 9.20 -12.58 -16.55
N ASP A 253 9.73 -13.79 -16.40
CA ASP A 253 10.80 -14.35 -17.23
C ASP A 253 12.13 -13.57 -17.21
N THR A 254 12.37 -12.79 -16.15
CA THR A 254 13.61 -12.01 -15.96
C THR A 254 14.75 -12.82 -15.36
N LEU A 255 14.45 -13.80 -14.50
CA LEU A 255 15.42 -14.70 -13.88
C LEU A 255 15.46 -16.04 -14.63
N LYS A 256 16.65 -16.51 -15.02
CA LYS A 256 16.85 -17.77 -15.76
C LYS A 256 17.44 -18.84 -14.86
N ILE A 257 17.26 -20.11 -15.24
CA ILE A 257 17.78 -21.26 -14.49
C ILE A 257 19.31 -21.18 -14.28
N HIS A 258 20.05 -20.65 -15.25
CA HIS A 258 21.51 -20.55 -15.14
C HIS A 258 21.95 -19.48 -14.13
N ASP A 259 21.11 -18.49 -13.83
CA ASP A 259 21.38 -17.44 -12.84
C ASP A 259 21.36 -18.01 -11.42
N VAL A 260 20.49 -19.01 -11.16
CA VAL A 260 20.30 -19.63 -9.84
C VAL A 260 21.36 -20.71 -9.54
N LYS A 261 22.03 -21.23 -10.58
CA LYS A 261 23.01 -22.32 -10.44
C LYS A 261 24.43 -21.85 -10.14
N ARG A 262 24.66 -20.53 -10.05
CA ARG A 262 25.95 -19.92 -9.76
C ARG A 262 26.03 -19.60 -8.28
#